data_AF-A0A951QJ40-F1
#
_entry.id   AF-A0A951QJ40-F1
#
_cell.length_a   1.000
_cell.length_b   1.000
_cell.length_c   1.000
_cell.angle_alpha   90.00
_cell.angle_beta   90.00
_cell.angle_gamma   90.00
#
_symmetry.space_group_name_H-M   'P 1'
#
loop_
_entity.id
_entity.type
_entity.pdbx_description
1 polymer ?
#
loop_
_entity_poly.entity_id
_entity_poly.type
_entity_poly.pdbx_seq_one_letter_code
_entity_poly.pdbx_strand_id
1 'polypeptide(L)'
;MARLIVEVVTAEWKFADLVYELLMYVSVTMPDTGNSVTGLTVKNFRLSAPLGFIRDFNISRCCENKWETENVEPSGCYELFLSQRVLQESTSGQIPERIKWVKGEIYPFGLQARVFDTYKGKVIHQGQTVIAIESLGN
;
A
#
# COMPACT_ATOMS: atom_id res chain seq x y z
N MET A 1 19.40 11.22 -6.78
CA MET A 1 18.26 10.60 -6.08
C MET A 1 17.20 11.66 -5.97
N ALA A 2 16.03 11.48 -6.58
CA ALA A 2 14.94 12.46 -6.52
C ALA A 2 13.84 11.98 -5.56
N ARG A 3 13.17 12.93 -4.90
CA ARG A 3 12.07 12.66 -3.96
C ARG A 3 10.77 12.50 -4.74
N LEU A 4 10.17 11.31 -4.72
CA LEU A 4 8.88 11.09 -5.36
C LEU A 4 7.77 11.85 -4.63
N ILE A 5 6.81 12.36 -5.39
CA ILE A 5 5.53 12.82 -4.84
C ILE A 5 4.64 11.58 -4.73
N VAL A 6 4.08 11.38 -3.54
CA VAL A 6 3.20 10.25 -3.24
C VAL A 6 1.90 10.82 -2.69
N GLU A 7 0.85 10.73 -3.49
CA GLU A 7 -0.50 11.11 -3.10
C GLU A 7 -1.31 9.86 -2.87
N VAL A 8 -2.13 9.87 -1.82
CA VAL A 8 -2.89 8.68 -1.42
C VAL A 8 -4.32 9.09 -1.14
N VAL A 9 -5.23 8.32 -1.71
CA VAL A 9 -6.65 8.35 -1.40
C VAL A 9 -7.04 6.96 -0.93
N THR A 10 -7.72 6.91 0.21
CA THR A 10 -8.21 5.65 0.76
C THR A 10 -9.64 5.44 0.28
N ALA A 11 -9.98 4.20 -0.02
CA ALA A 11 -11.32 3.79 -0.39
C ALA A 11 -11.56 2.39 0.16
N GLU A 12 -12.81 1.99 0.31
CA GLU A 12 -13.14 0.61 0.62
C GLU A 12 -13.72 -0.05 -0.63
N TRP A 13 -13.06 -1.11 -1.10
CA TRP A 13 -13.61 -1.95 -2.16
C TRP A 13 -14.35 -3.13 -1.55
N LYS A 14 -15.57 -3.34 -2.04
CA LYS A 14 -16.48 -4.36 -1.54
C LYS A 14 -16.43 -5.58 -2.45
N PHE A 15 -16.07 -6.73 -1.89
CA PHE A 15 -16.39 -8.03 -2.47
C PHE A 15 -16.87 -8.96 -1.33
N ALA A 16 -18.19 -9.06 -1.16
CA ALA A 16 -18.88 -9.74 -0.04
C ALA A 16 -18.72 -9.08 1.36
N ASP A 17 -19.09 -9.81 2.43
CA ASP A 17 -19.31 -9.31 3.81
C ASP A 17 -18.09 -9.45 4.75
N LEU A 18 -16.86 -9.54 4.22
CA LEU A 18 -15.67 -9.84 5.03
C LEU A 18 -14.50 -8.90 4.67
N VAL A 19 -14.25 -7.90 5.53
CA VAL A 19 -13.10 -6.99 5.41
C VAL A 19 -11.83 -7.66 5.95
N TYR A 20 -11.20 -8.50 5.13
CA TYR A 20 -9.84 -9.01 5.39
C TYR A 20 -8.75 -8.11 4.78
N GLU A 21 -9.11 -7.30 3.79
CA GLU A 21 -8.20 -6.42 3.08
C GLU A 21 -8.79 -5.01 2.99
N LEU A 22 -7.99 -3.99 3.32
CA LEU A 22 -8.32 -2.59 3.05
C LEU A 22 -7.74 -2.17 1.71
N LEU A 23 -8.42 -1.26 1.01
CA LEU A 23 -7.96 -0.76 -0.28
C LEU A 23 -7.35 0.65 -0.14
N MET A 24 -6.31 0.90 -0.92
CA MET A 24 -5.62 2.17 -0.95
C MET A 24 -5.23 2.51 -2.38
N TYR A 25 -5.65 3.68 -2.86
CA TYR A 25 -5.24 4.20 -4.16
C TYR A 25 -4.08 5.18 -3.99
N VAL A 26 -3.00 4.96 -4.74
CA VAL A 26 -1.75 5.71 -4.63
C VAL A 26 -1.36 6.23 -6.00
N SER A 27 -1.14 7.54 -6.12
CA SER A 27 -0.50 8.14 -7.29
C SER A 27 0.98 8.44 -6.98
N VAL A 28 1.86 8.08 -7.90
CA VAL A 28 3.31 8.29 -7.77
C VAL A 28 3.81 9.07 -8.98
N THR A 29 4.38 10.26 -8.73
CA THR A 29 4.89 11.14 -9.79
C THR A 29 6.30 11.63 -9.50
N MET A 30 7.03 11.94 -10.57
CA MET A 30 8.34 12.56 -10.51
C MET A 30 8.21 14.05 -10.19
N PRO A 31 8.96 14.59 -9.21
CA PRO A 31 8.81 15.97 -8.77
C PRO A 31 9.22 16.98 -9.85
N ASP A 32 10.27 16.66 -10.62
CA ASP A 32 10.92 17.60 -11.53
C ASP A 32 10.18 17.71 -12.87
N THR A 33 9.51 16.63 -13.29
CA THR A 33 8.85 16.55 -14.60
C THR A 33 7.33 16.43 -14.51
N GLY A 34 6.79 16.10 -13.32
CA GLY A 34 5.37 15.77 -13.15
C GLY A 34 4.99 14.41 -13.75
N ASN A 35 5.91 13.68 -14.39
CA ASN A 35 5.60 12.43 -15.06
C ASN A 35 5.21 11.34 -14.06
N SER A 36 4.17 10.59 -14.42
CA SER A 36 3.75 9.37 -13.74
C SER A 36 4.87 8.34 -13.67
N VAL A 37 5.03 7.71 -12.51
CA VAL A 37 5.95 6.59 -12.32
C VAL A 37 5.17 5.29 -12.50
N THR A 38 5.55 4.49 -13.50
CA THR A 38 4.85 3.25 -13.87
C THR A 38 5.67 1.98 -13.61
N GLY A 39 5.02 0.82 -13.69
CA GLY A 39 5.65 -0.49 -13.51
C GLY A 39 6.00 -0.84 -12.07
N LEU A 40 5.46 -0.13 -11.08
CA LEU A 40 5.67 -0.45 -9.67
C LEU A 40 4.89 -1.71 -9.26
N THR A 41 5.51 -2.50 -8.39
CA THR A 41 4.96 -3.74 -7.84
C THR A 41 4.88 -3.64 -6.32
N VAL A 42 4.32 -4.65 -5.66
CA VAL A 42 4.28 -4.73 -4.18
C VAL A 42 5.66 -4.46 -3.53
N LYS A 43 6.76 -4.90 -4.16
CA LYS A 43 8.13 -4.72 -3.63
C LYS A 43 8.58 -3.26 -3.57
N ASN A 44 7.97 -2.41 -4.39
CA ASN A 44 8.25 -0.98 -4.46
C ASN A 44 7.62 -0.21 -3.31
N PHE A 45 6.61 -0.78 -2.66
CA PHE A 45 5.90 -0.13 -1.56
C PHE A 45 6.29 -0.73 -0.20
N ARG A 46 6.32 0.12 0.82
CA ARG A 46 6.50 -0.28 2.22
C ARG A 46 5.50 0.44 3.10
N LEU A 47 4.92 -0.30 4.03
CA LEU A 47 4.11 0.23 5.12
C LEU A 47 4.95 0.32 6.39
N SER A 48 4.72 1.37 7.18
CA SER A 48 5.11 1.42 8.57
C SER A 48 3.87 1.71 9.41
N ALA A 49 3.63 0.93 10.46
CA ALA A 49 2.63 1.24 11.47
C ALA A 49 3.33 1.75 12.75
N PRO A 50 2.63 2.48 13.64
CA PRO A 50 3.18 2.87 14.93
C PRO A 50 3.70 1.67 15.73
N LEU A 51 4.80 1.87 16.45
CA LEU A 51 5.32 0.89 17.41
C LEU A 51 4.26 0.58 18.47
N GLY A 52 4.03 -0.72 18.73
CA GLY A 52 3.10 -1.20 19.77
C GLY A 52 1.89 -1.99 19.25
N PHE A 53 1.66 -2.03 17.94
CA PHE A 53 0.68 -2.98 17.38
C PHE A 53 1.26 -4.41 17.43
N ILE A 54 0.51 -5.36 18.02
CA ILE A 54 0.80 -6.82 17.98
C ILE A 54 0.49 -7.41 16.57
N ARG A 55 0.13 -6.54 15.62
CA ARG A 55 -0.35 -6.88 14.30
C ARG A 55 0.74 -6.61 13.28
N ASP A 56 0.97 -7.56 12.39
CA ASP A 56 1.77 -7.37 11.20
C ASP A 56 0.88 -6.85 10.07
N PHE A 57 1.22 -5.67 9.54
CA PHE A 57 0.50 -5.04 8.44
C PHE A 57 1.35 -5.14 7.18
N ASN A 58 0.78 -5.71 6.13
CA ASN A 58 1.49 -5.92 4.88
C ASN A 58 0.65 -5.54 3.67
N ILE A 59 1.32 -5.09 2.61
CA ILE A 59 0.70 -4.95 1.29
C ILE A 59 0.64 -6.36 0.67
N SER A 60 -0.55 -6.92 0.51
CA SER A 60 -0.75 -8.27 -0.05
C SER A 60 -0.72 -8.25 -1.57
N ARG A 61 -1.23 -7.17 -2.19
CA ARG A 61 -1.36 -7.02 -3.64
C ARG A 61 -1.20 -5.57 -4.07
N CYS A 62 -0.73 -5.40 -5.30
CA CYS A 62 -0.56 -4.11 -5.98
C CYS A 62 -1.01 -4.27 -7.43
N CYS A 63 -1.90 -3.42 -7.89
CA CYS A 63 -2.35 -3.35 -9.28
C CYS A 63 -2.19 -1.93 -9.81
N GLU A 64 -1.54 -1.77 -10.95
CA GLU A 64 -1.50 -0.47 -11.63
C GLU A 64 -2.85 -0.25 -12.33
N ASN A 65 -3.57 0.80 -11.92
CA ASN A 65 -4.89 1.15 -12.44
C ASN A 65 -4.80 2.29 -13.45
N LYS A 66 -5.61 2.21 -14.50
CA LYS A 66 -5.81 3.31 -15.44
C LYS A 66 -6.87 4.27 -14.89
N TRP A 67 -6.68 5.58 -15.04
CA TRP A 67 -7.69 6.58 -14.66
C TRP A 67 -8.92 6.53 -15.56
N GLU A 68 -8.74 6.24 -16.85
CA GLU A 68 -9.83 6.18 -17.82
C GLU A 68 -9.76 4.85 -18.59
N THR A 69 -10.92 4.34 -18.98
CA THR A 69 -11.06 3.07 -19.72
C THR A 69 -10.33 3.07 -21.06
N GLU A 70 -10.17 4.25 -21.66
CA GLU A 70 -9.52 4.43 -22.97
C GLU A 70 -8.13 5.08 -22.87
N ASN A 71 -7.64 5.37 -21.66
CA ASN A 71 -6.45 6.20 -21.51
C ASN A 71 -5.19 5.52 -22.09
N VAL A 72 -4.53 6.26 -22.98
CA VAL A 72 -3.26 5.91 -23.65
C VAL A 72 -2.06 6.26 -22.77
N GLU A 73 -2.24 7.16 -21.80
CA GLU A 73 -1.16 7.69 -20.98
C GLU A 73 -0.93 6.89 -19.68
N PRO A 74 0.34 6.77 -19.25
CA PRO A 74 0.68 6.13 -17.99
C PRO A 74 0.09 6.92 -16.81
N SER A 75 -0.79 6.29 -16.03
CA SER A 75 -1.51 6.93 -14.91
C SER A 75 -0.66 7.08 -13.65
N GLY A 76 0.38 6.26 -13.48
CA GLY A 76 1.18 6.20 -12.26
C GLY A 76 0.35 5.90 -11.00
N CYS A 77 -0.83 5.28 -11.19
CA CYS A 77 -1.80 5.04 -10.13
C CYS A 77 -1.91 3.57 -9.79
N TYR A 78 -1.96 3.31 -8.50
CA TYR A 78 -1.82 1.98 -7.93
C TYR A 78 -2.91 1.71 -6.93
N GLU A 79 -3.55 0.56 -7.07
CA GLU A 79 -4.43 -0.03 -6.09
C GLU A 79 -3.63 -1.00 -5.22
N LEU A 80 -3.54 -0.68 -3.94
CA LEU A 80 -2.81 -1.44 -2.93
C LEU A 80 -3.79 -2.09 -1.97
N PHE A 81 -3.57 -3.37 -1.70
CA PHE A 81 -4.39 -4.16 -0.78
C PHE A 81 -3.60 -4.36 0.51
N LEU A 82 -4.15 -3.89 1.63
CA LEU A 82 -3.54 -4.00 2.94
C LEU A 82 -4.19 -5.16 3.70
N SER A 83 -3.39 -6.12 4.14
CA SER A 83 -3.82 -7.18 5.03
C SER A 83 -3.15 -7.07 6.39
N GLN A 84 -3.77 -7.66 7.42
CA GLN A 84 -3.21 -7.75 8.76
C GLN A 84 -3.16 -9.20 9.24
N ARG A 85 -2.15 -9.51 10.05
CA ARG A 85 -1.92 -10.83 10.66
C ARG A 85 -1.52 -10.67 12.12
N VAL A 86 -1.78 -11.68 12.95
CA VAL A 86 -1.26 -11.70 14.33
C VAL A 86 0.20 -12.13 14.29
N LEU A 87 1.09 -11.37 14.92
CA LEU A 87 2.42 -11.84 15.27
C LEU A 87 2.30 -12.72 16.53
N GLN A 88 1.82 -13.95 16.40
CA GLN A 88 2.01 -14.93 17.46
C GLN A 88 3.33 -15.64 17.24
N GLU A 89 4.14 -15.76 18.29
CA GLU A 89 5.19 -16.76 18.38
C GLU A 89 4.52 -18.13 18.39
N SER A 90 4.18 -18.66 17.21
CA SER A 90 3.57 -19.97 17.11
C SER A 90 4.61 -21.00 17.57
N THR A 91 4.48 -21.47 18.79
CA THR A 91 5.25 -22.61 19.34
C THR A 91 4.94 -23.91 18.57
N SER A 92 3.98 -23.87 17.64
CA SER A 92 3.38 -25.01 16.94
C SER A 92 3.47 -24.95 15.41
N GLY A 93 4.22 -24.00 14.81
CA GLY A 93 4.41 -23.94 13.35
C GLY A 93 3.14 -23.65 12.54
N GLN A 94 2.10 -23.10 13.17
CA GLN A 94 0.86 -22.73 12.48
C GLN A 94 1.04 -21.41 11.72
N ILE A 95 0.48 -21.36 10.51
CA ILE A 95 0.50 -20.18 9.64
C ILE A 95 -0.25 -19.04 10.36
N PRO A 96 0.30 -17.82 10.42
CA PRO A 96 -0.35 -16.70 11.10
C PRO A 96 -1.72 -16.40 10.47
N GLU A 97 -2.76 -16.40 11.31
CA GLU A 97 -4.14 -16.20 10.90
C GLU A 97 -4.38 -14.75 10.45
N ARG A 98 -5.11 -14.57 9.33
CA ARG A 98 -5.55 -13.24 8.87
C ARG A 98 -6.59 -12.69 9.84
N ILE A 99 -6.39 -11.46 10.32
CA ILE A 99 -7.33 -10.80 11.23
C ILE A 99 -8.29 -9.92 10.42
N LYS A 100 -9.56 -9.87 10.83
CA LYS A 100 -10.54 -8.92 10.30
C LYS A 100 -10.24 -7.50 10.80
N TRP A 101 -10.47 -6.52 9.93
CA TRP A 101 -10.38 -5.11 10.31
C TRP A 101 -11.55 -4.75 11.25
N VAL A 102 -11.26 -3.96 12.29
CA VAL A 102 -12.23 -3.61 13.32
C VAL A 102 -12.98 -2.37 12.88
N LYS A 103 -14.31 -2.49 12.79
CA LYS A 103 -15.20 -1.38 12.45
C LYS A 103 -14.98 -0.17 13.37
N GLY A 104 -14.88 1.02 12.77
CA GLY A 104 -14.67 2.29 13.46
C GLY A 104 -13.25 2.50 14.00
N GLU A 105 -12.35 1.53 13.86
CA GLU A 105 -10.95 1.71 14.24
C GLU A 105 -10.21 2.48 13.14
N ILE A 106 -9.39 3.45 13.55
CA ILE A 106 -8.54 4.24 12.66
C ILE A 106 -7.12 3.66 12.71
N TYR A 107 -6.61 3.30 11.53
CA TYR A 107 -5.29 2.72 11.36
C TYR A 107 -4.35 3.72 10.69
N PRO A 108 -3.43 4.34 11.45
CA PRO A 108 -2.41 5.22 10.88
C PRO A 108 -1.27 4.41 10.24
N PHE A 109 -0.89 4.78 9.03
CA PHE A 109 0.24 4.18 8.31
C PHE A 109 1.16 5.25 7.70
N GLY A 110 2.46 5.00 7.74
CA GLY A 110 3.40 5.57 6.79
C GLY A 110 3.45 4.70 5.54
N LEU A 111 3.30 5.30 4.37
CA LEU A 111 3.52 4.63 3.09
C LEU A 111 4.79 5.19 2.46
N GLN A 112 5.68 4.31 2.01
CA GLN A 112 6.86 4.65 1.23
C GLN A 112 6.82 3.96 -0.13
N ALA A 113 7.00 4.74 -1.20
CA ALA A 113 7.20 4.23 -2.56
C ALA A 113 8.69 4.35 -2.95
N ARG A 114 9.24 3.33 -3.60
CA ARG A 114 10.66 3.24 -3.97
C ARG A 114 10.83 2.70 -5.38
N VAL A 115 11.67 3.37 -6.16
CA VAL A 115 12.15 2.90 -7.47
C VAL A 115 13.56 2.40 -7.29
N PHE A 116 13.85 1.23 -7.85
CA PHE A 116 15.15 0.58 -7.78
C PHE A 116 15.88 0.67 -9.11
N ASP A 117 17.19 0.81 -9.06
CA ASP A 117 18.08 0.55 -10.18
C ASP A 117 17.97 -0.94 -10.54
N THR A 118 17.55 -1.23 -11.77
CA THR A 118 17.32 -2.58 -12.29
C THR A 118 18.56 -3.47 -12.20
N TYR A 119 19.76 -2.91 -12.22
CA TYR A 119 21.02 -3.65 -12.23
C TYR A 119 21.66 -3.75 -10.84
N LYS A 120 21.52 -2.72 -10.01
CA LYS A 120 22.21 -2.64 -8.71
C LYS A 120 21.32 -2.92 -7.51
N GLY A 121 19.99 -3.01 -7.71
CA GLY A 121 19.02 -3.17 -6.62
C GLY A 121 19.00 -2.00 -5.62
N LYS A 122 19.68 -0.89 -5.95
CA LYS A 122 19.78 0.30 -5.10
C LYS A 122 18.56 1.19 -5.34
N VAL A 123 18.01 1.76 -4.27
CA VAL A 123 16.93 2.76 -4.39
C VAL A 123 17.48 4.01 -5.08
N ILE A 124 16.86 4.41 -6.20
CA ILE A 124 17.24 5.60 -6.98
C ILE A 124 16.26 6.76 -6.81
N HIS A 125 14.99 6.45 -6.51
CA HIS A 125 13.97 7.42 -6.16
C HIS A 125 13.13 6.88 -5.02
N GLN A 126 12.71 7.76 -4.11
CA GLN A 126 11.77 7.39 -3.06
C GLN A 126 10.89 8.57 -2.65
N GLY A 127 9.68 8.26 -2.22
CA GLY A 127 8.77 9.22 -1.62
C GLY A 127 8.00 8.56 -0.50
N GLN A 128 7.44 9.37 0.39
CA GLN A 128 6.67 8.86 1.53
C GLN A 128 5.57 9.83 1.90
N THR A 129 4.50 9.27 2.46
CA THR A 129 3.35 10.01 2.98
C THR A 129 2.75 9.28 4.18
N VAL A 130 1.89 9.97 4.91
CA VAL A 130 1.18 9.42 6.07
C VAL A 130 -0.30 9.41 5.76
N ILE A 131 -0.95 8.31 6.10
CA ILE A 131 -2.39 8.12 5.93
C ILE A 131 -3.02 7.59 7.21
N ALA A 132 -4.31 7.84 7.34
CA ALA A 132 -5.15 7.19 8.35
C ALA A 132 -6.32 6.54 7.61
N ILE A 133 -6.49 5.24 7.82
CA ILE A 133 -7.60 4.48 7.22
C ILE A 133 -8.59 4.15 8.31
N GLU A 134 -9.82 4.66 8.20
CA GLU A 134 -10.93 4.20 9.03
C GLU A 134 -11.49 2.92 8.40
N SER A 135 -11.58 1.84 9.17
CA SER A 135 -12.30 0.65 8.73
C SER A 135 -13.79 0.81 8.99
N LEU A 136 -14.63 0.77 7.96
CA LEU A 136 -16.09 0.87 8.12
C LEU A 136 -16.74 -0.46 8.49
N GLY A 137 -15.96 -1.56 8.47
CA GLY A 137 -16.32 -2.90 8.95
C GLY A 137 -17.66 -3.42 8.46
N ASN A 138 -18.00 -3.12 7.21
CA ASN A 138 -19.18 -3.63 6.51
C ASN A 138 -18.77 -4.67 5.48
#